data_AF-A0A2I0D0V5-F1
#
_entry.id   AF-A0A2I0D0V5-F1
#
_cell.length_a   1.000
_cell.length_b   1.000
_cell.length_c   1.000
_cell.angle_alpha   90.00
_cell.angle_beta   90.00
_cell.angle_gamma   90.00
#
_symmetry.space_group_name_H-M   'P 1'
#
loop_
_entity.id
_entity.type
_entity.pdbx_description
1 polymer ?
#
loop_
_entity_poly.entity_id
_entity_poly.type
_entity_poly.pdbx_seq_one_letter_code
_entity_poly.pdbx_strand_id
1 'polypeptide(L)'
;MKRIGFIVNPVAGMGGSVGLKGTDGNVEEAKRRGAVPHAGERAQRALEKLRMAKNLCYLTCAGEMGESALAAAGLENYEIVYTPADDTSADDTRAAARAILGKGVDLIFFCGGDGTARDIFSVAGRDVPMLGIPAGVKMYSGVFAVNPDAAAELVIGLDKAALRDSEVMDVDEDAYRAGTLDTRLFGIARTPVIRGMVAVSKQVYEQPDEERIKAEIAQFMQEVMLPGALYIIGAGTTTEAIVRYLGHKKTLLGVDVLKNGRLVAVDADEQTLLRLTDREKDVRIIISPIGAQGFILGRGNQQISPAIVRRAGIGHVIVVATPHKLQDTPELLVDSGDPELDREFGDSIQVICGYRIAQRKMVRQPSPVK
;
A
#
# COMPACT_ATOMS: atom_id res chain seq x y z
N MET A 1 7.45 -29.71 -9.81
CA MET A 1 6.31 -28.86 -10.22
C MET A 1 5.71 -28.30 -8.94
N LYS A 2 5.57 -26.98 -8.83
CA LYS A 2 5.03 -26.30 -7.63
C LYS A 2 3.51 -26.25 -7.71
N ARG A 3 2.86 -26.54 -6.59
CA ARG A 3 1.40 -26.48 -6.45
C ARG A 3 1.00 -25.16 -5.84
N ILE A 4 0.30 -24.34 -6.59
CA ILE A 4 -0.17 -23.02 -6.20
C ILE A 4 -1.66 -23.10 -5.90
N GLY A 5 -2.06 -22.90 -4.66
CA GLY A 5 -3.46 -22.70 -4.31
C GLY A 5 -3.90 -21.31 -4.77
N PHE A 6 -4.88 -21.20 -5.66
CA PHE A 6 -5.32 -19.93 -6.21
C PHE A 6 -6.76 -19.62 -5.82
N ILE A 7 -6.99 -18.42 -5.25
CA ILE A 7 -8.31 -17.97 -4.80
C ILE A 7 -8.50 -16.50 -5.20
N VAL A 8 -9.62 -16.18 -5.83
CA VAL A 8 -10.07 -14.81 -6.07
C VAL A 8 -11.31 -14.57 -5.21
N ASN A 9 -11.35 -13.47 -4.46
CA ASN A 9 -12.59 -12.96 -3.90
C ASN A 9 -13.24 -12.02 -4.94
N PRO A 10 -14.33 -12.43 -5.63
CA PRO A 10 -14.88 -11.70 -6.77
C PRO A 10 -15.36 -10.29 -6.41
N VAL A 11 -15.82 -10.12 -5.16
CA VAL A 11 -16.40 -8.86 -4.65
C VAL A 11 -15.35 -7.93 -4.02
N ALA A 12 -14.09 -8.35 -3.92
CA ALA A 12 -13.05 -7.54 -3.31
C ALA A 12 -12.77 -6.26 -4.10
N GLY A 13 -12.58 -5.14 -3.39
CA GLY A 13 -12.24 -3.84 -3.98
C GLY A 13 -13.42 -2.98 -4.43
N MET A 14 -14.64 -3.55 -4.51
CA MET A 14 -15.84 -2.79 -4.91
C MET A 14 -16.22 -1.66 -3.97
N GLY A 15 -16.06 -1.81 -2.66
CA GLY A 15 -16.45 -0.75 -1.72
C GLY A 15 -15.61 0.52 -1.89
N GLY A 16 -14.30 0.35 -2.08
CA GLY A 16 -13.37 1.47 -2.22
C GLY A 16 -13.65 2.36 -3.43
N SER A 17 -14.14 1.80 -4.54
CA SER A 17 -14.42 2.55 -5.78
C SER A 17 -15.65 3.47 -5.66
N VAL A 18 -16.57 3.16 -4.74
CA VAL A 18 -17.80 3.95 -4.51
C VAL A 18 -17.81 4.67 -3.15
N GLY A 19 -16.63 4.83 -2.55
CA GLY A 19 -16.46 5.52 -1.26
C GLY A 19 -17.04 4.77 -0.06
N LEU A 20 -17.44 3.51 -0.24
CA LEU A 20 -17.74 2.61 0.88
C LEU A 20 -16.41 2.18 1.50
N LYS A 21 -16.33 2.24 2.82
CA LYS A 21 -15.09 2.00 3.55
C LYS A 21 -14.81 0.50 3.72
N GLY A 22 -14.97 -0.29 2.65
CA GLY A 22 -14.96 -1.75 2.65
C GLY A 22 -16.11 -2.34 1.81
N THR A 23 -15.97 -3.60 1.38
CA THR A 23 -17.08 -4.32 0.71
C THR A 23 -17.83 -5.25 1.68
N ASP A 24 -17.26 -5.54 2.86
CA ASP A 24 -17.81 -6.55 3.76
C ASP A 24 -19.19 -6.08 4.29
N GLY A 25 -20.20 -6.96 4.14
CA GLY A 25 -21.59 -6.68 4.50
C GLY A 25 -22.33 -5.67 3.62
N ASN A 26 -21.70 -5.12 2.58
CA ASN A 26 -22.27 -4.02 1.76
C ASN A 26 -22.20 -4.28 0.25
N VAL A 27 -22.03 -5.53 -0.19
CA VAL A 27 -21.95 -5.91 -1.61
C VAL A 27 -23.11 -5.32 -2.43
N GLU A 28 -24.34 -5.43 -1.93
CA GLU A 28 -25.54 -4.94 -2.62
C GLU A 28 -25.60 -3.40 -2.69
N GLU A 29 -25.14 -2.70 -1.65
CA GLU A 29 -25.04 -1.24 -1.67
C GLU A 29 -23.91 -0.77 -2.60
N ALA A 30 -22.81 -1.51 -2.68
CA ALA A 30 -21.72 -1.23 -3.63
C ALA A 30 -22.22 -1.38 -5.08
N LYS A 31 -22.92 -2.48 -5.38
CA LYS A 31 -23.57 -2.71 -6.69
C LYS A 31 -24.56 -1.60 -7.01
N ARG A 32 -25.42 -1.19 -6.05
CA ARG A 32 -26.37 -0.08 -6.23
C ARG A 32 -25.68 1.25 -6.57
N ARG A 33 -24.50 1.50 -6.02
CA ARG A 33 -23.68 2.69 -6.33
C ARG A 33 -22.88 2.57 -7.63
N GLY A 34 -23.05 1.50 -8.38
CA GLY A 34 -22.37 1.27 -9.66
C GLY A 34 -20.94 0.75 -9.52
N ALA A 35 -20.59 0.13 -8.39
CA ALA A 35 -19.29 -0.50 -8.23
C ALA A 35 -19.15 -1.67 -9.22
N VAL A 36 -18.02 -1.70 -9.93
CA VAL A 36 -17.64 -2.80 -10.83
C VAL A 36 -16.60 -3.68 -10.12
N PRO A 37 -16.73 -5.02 -10.15
CA PRO A 37 -15.73 -5.92 -9.59
C PRO A 37 -14.45 -5.91 -10.45
N HIS A 38 -13.31 -5.53 -9.85
CA HIS A 38 -12.01 -5.50 -10.52
C HIS A 38 -11.05 -6.61 -10.07
N ALA A 39 -11.45 -7.43 -9.08
CA ALA A 39 -10.60 -8.48 -8.55
C ALA A 39 -10.18 -9.48 -9.64
N GLY A 40 -11.11 -9.92 -10.48
CA GLY A 40 -10.85 -10.83 -11.61
C GLY A 40 -9.82 -10.28 -12.60
N GLU A 41 -9.99 -9.03 -13.05
CA GLU A 41 -9.07 -8.37 -14.00
C GLU A 41 -7.64 -8.24 -13.43
N ARG A 42 -7.54 -7.89 -12.15
CA ARG A 42 -6.24 -7.76 -11.47
C ARG A 42 -5.57 -9.11 -11.28
N ALA A 43 -6.36 -10.13 -10.99
CA ALA A 43 -5.88 -11.50 -10.88
C ALA A 43 -5.38 -12.02 -12.24
N GLN A 44 -6.16 -11.80 -13.32
CA GLN A 44 -5.78 -12.12 -14.70
C GLN A 44 -4.45 -11.46 -15.06
N ARG A 45 -4.28 -10.16 -14.79
CA ARG A 45 -3.03 -9.44 -15.10
C ARG A 45 -1.80 -10.09 -14.46
N ALA A 46 -1.89 -10.54 -13.21
CA ALA A 46 -0.80 -11.27 -12.56
C ALA A 46 -0.55 -12.61 -13.25
N LEU A 47 -1.61 -13.37 -13.53
CA LEU A 47 -1.55 -14.71 -14.13
C LEU A 47 -1.00 -14.71 -15.56
N GLU A 48 -1.28 -13.68 -16.36
CA GLU A 48 -0.75 -13.55 -17.73
C GLU A 48 0.78 -13.58 -17.76
N LYS A 49 1.43 -12.99 -16.75
CA LYS A 49 2.90 -13.05 -16.61
C LYS A 49 3.41 -14.44 -16.20
N LEU A 50 2.56 -15.28 -15.61
CA LEU A 50 2.89 -16.64 -15.20
C LEU A 50 2.72 -17.66 -16.33
N ARG A 51 2.16 -17.27 -17.48
CA ARG A 51 1.95 -18.16 -18.64
C ARG A 51 3.22 -18.85 -19.12
N MET A 52 4.37 -18.19 -19.00
CA MET A 52 5.67 -18.76 -19.40
C MET A 52 6.30 -19.66 -18.34
N ALA A 53 5.76 -19.69 -17.11
CA ALA A 53 6.24 -20.50 -16.02
C ALA A 53 5.69 -21.94 -16.10
N LYS A 54 6.40 -22.81 -16.84
CA LYS A 54 5.97 -24.19 -17.13
C LYS A 54 5.97 -25.16 -15.94
N ASN A 55 6.46 -24.74 -14.77
CA ASN A 55 6.61 -25.61 -13.59
C ASN A 55 5.55 -25.38 -12.51
N LEU A 56 4.45 -24.70 -12.84
CA LEU A 56 3.35 -24.40 -11.93
C LEU A 56 2.12 -25.23 -12.26
N CYS A 57 1.43 -25.70 -11.22
CA CYS A 57 0.11 -26.32 -11.29
C CYS A 57 -0.78 -25.63 -10.26
N TYR A 58 -1.99 -25.25 -10.66
CA TYR A 58 -2.89 -24.49 -9.80
C TYR A 58 -4.00 -25.36 -9.22
N LEU A 59 -4.32 -25.17 -7.94
CA LEU A 59 -5.54 -25.70 -7.32
C LEU A 59 -6.47 -24.52 -7.06
N THR A 60 -7.63 -24.49 -7.70
CA THR A 60 -8.47 -23.28 -7.76
C THR A 60 -9.94 -23.59 -7.49
N CYS A 61 -10.76 -22.55 -7.42
CA CYS A 61 -12.21 -22.64 -7.40
C CYS A 61 -12.81 -22.44 -8.79
N ALA A 62 -14.00 -22.98 -9.03
CA ALA A 62 -14.78 -22.76 -10.24
C ALA A 62 -15.23 -21.29 -10.38
N GLY A 63 -15.49 -20.87 -11.62
CA GLY A 63 -16.02 -19.55 -11.95
C GLY A 63 -15.13 -18.38 -11.50
N GLU A 64 -15.79 -17.30 -11.05
CA GLU A 64 -15.13 -16.03 -10.71
C GLU A 64 -14.14 -16.14 -9.53
N MET A 65 -14.25 -17.19 -8.71
CA MET A 65 -13.33 -17.43 -7.59
C MET A 65 -11.95 -17.95 -8.02
N GLY A 66 -11.70 -18.17 -9.32
CA GLY A 66 -10.33 -18.30 -9.82
C GLY A 66 -10.20 -18.95 -11.20
N GLU A 67 -11.06 -19.91 -11.53
CA GLU A 67 -11.07 -20.59 -12.85
C GLU A 67 -11.17 -19.60 -14.00
N SER A 68 -12.09 -18.62 -13.93
CA SER A 68 -12.28 -17.63 -15.00
C SER A 68 -11.01 -16.82 -15.25
N ALA A 69 -10.26 -16.44 -14.20
CA ALA A 69 -9.02 -15.68 -14.32
C ALA A 69 -7.87 -16.52 -14.90
N LEU A 70 -7.77 -17.80 -14.52
CA LEU A 70 -6.78 -18.74 -15.07
C LEU A 70 -7.04 -19.03 -16.54
N ALA A 71 -8.31 -19.27 -16.90
CA ALA A 71 -8.72 -19.49 -18.28
C ALA A 71 -8.46 -18.26 -19.16
N ALA A 72 -8.81 -17.06 -18.68
CA ALA A 72 -8.56 -15.81 -19.40
C ALA A 72 -7.06 -15.53 -19.63
N ALA A 73 -6.22 -15.91 -18.66
CA ALA A 73 -4.76 -15.82 -18.80
C ALA A 73 -4.13 -16.91 -19.69
N GLY A 74 -4.92 -17.87 -20.18
CA GLY A 74 -4.44 -19.00 -20.99
C GLY A 74 -3.60 -20.01 -20.21
N LEU A 75 -3.85 -20.16 -18.90
CA LEU A 75 -3.22 -21.17 -18.05
C LEU A 75 -4.13 -22.39 -17.99
N GLU A 76 -3.69 -23.52 -18.54
CA GLU A 76 -4.51 -24.75 -18.64
C GLU A 76 -4.19 -25.78 -17.53
N ASN A 77 -3.06 -25.64 -16.84
CA ASN A 77 -2.62 -26.61 -15.83
C ASN A 77 -3.22 -26.31 -14.44
N TYR A 78 -4.52 -26.50 -14.28
CA TYR A 78 -5.22 -26.32 -13.01
C TYR A 78 -6.25 -27.41 -12.71
N GLU A 79 -6.51 -27.64 -11.42
CA GLU A 79 -7.56 -28.51 -10.90
C GLU A 79 -8.57 -27.67 -10.11
N ILE A 80 -9.87 -27.86 -10.38
CA ILE A 80 -10.94 -27.26 -9.61
C ILE A 80 -11.17 -28.11 -8.35
N VAL A 81 -10.94 -27.51 -7.18
CA VAL A 81 -11.06 -28.19 -5.88
C VAL A 81 -12.26 -27.72 -5.06
N TYR A 82 -12.92 -26.64 -5.50
CA TYR A 82 -14.13 -26.09 -4.88
C TYR A 82 -15.02 -25.43 -5.93
N THR A 83 -16.34 -25.58 -5.78
CA THR A 83 -17.34 -24.96 -6.66
C THR A 83 -18.32 -24.18 -5.79
N PRO A 84 -18.28 -22.84 -5.79
CA PRO A 84 -19.24 -22.03 -5.04
C PRO A 84 -20.62 -22.04 -5.72
N ALA A 85 -21.62 -21.56 -5.00
CA ALA A 85 -22.87 -21.10 -5.61
C ALA A 85 -22.66 -19.75 -6.35
N ASP A 86 -23.69 -19.25 -7.03
CA ASP A 86 -23.60 -18.01 -7.83
C ASP A 86 -23.17 -16.79 -6.99
N ASP A 87 -23.69 -16.65 -5.77
CA ASP A 87 -23.26 -15.63 -4.82
C ASP A 87 -22.19 -16.19 -3.87
N THR A 88 -21.05 -15.50 -3.78
CA THR A 88 -19.89 -15.93 -2.99
C THR A 88 -19.76 -15.16 -1.69
N SER A 89 -19.17 -15.80 -0.69
CA SER A 89 -19.03 -15.28 0.67
C SER A 89 -17.64 -15.54 1.27
N ALA A 90 -17.42 -14.99 2.47
CA ALA A 90 -16.24 -15.30 3.28
C ALA A 90 -16.15 -16.81 3.61
N ASP A 91 -17.28 -17.50 3.76
CA ASP A 91 -17.31 -18.95 3.98
C ASP A 91 -16.82 -19.73 2.76
N ASP A 92 -17.13 -19.26 1.55
CA ASP A 92 -16.60 -19.83 0.31
C ASP A 92 -15.08 -19.68 0.24
N THR A 93 -14.55 -18.52 0.63
CA THR A 93 -13.09 -18.28 0.72
C THR A 93 -12.43 -19.25 1.70
N ARG A 94 -13.05 -19.47 2.87
CA ARG A 94 -12.55 -20.44 3.87
C ARG A 94 -12.67 -21.88 3.37
N ALA A 95 -13.77 -22.25 2.72
CA ALA A 95 -13.99 -23.58 2.17
C ALA A 95 -12.98 -23.91 1.05
N ALA A 96 -12.77 -22.95 0.14
CA ALA A 96 -11.73 -22.99 -0.88
C ALA A 96 -10.34 -23.23 -0.29
N ALA A 97 -9.96 -22.43 0.72
CA ALA A 97 -8.68 -22.59 1.40
C ALA A 97 -8.51 -23.99 2.02
N ARG A 98 -9.56 -24.54 2.66
CA ARG A 98 -9.53 -25.93 3.20
C ARG A 98 -9.33 -26.97 2.11
N ALA A 99 -10.06 -26.86 1.00
CA ALA A 99 -9.98 -27.80 -0.12
C ALA A 99 -8.59 -27.79 -0.76
N ILE A 100 -8.03 -26.60 -0.97
CA ILE A 100 -6.66 -26.40 -1.48
C ILE A 100 -5.63 -27.03 -0.54
N LEU A 101 -5.71 -26.76 0.77
CA LEU A 101 -4.79 -27.29 1.76
C LEU A 101 -4.85 -28.82 1.85
N GLY A 102 -6.05 -29.40 1.78
CA GLY A 102 -6.26 -30.86 1.81
C GLY A 102 -5.57 -31.61 0.66
N LYS A 103 -5.25 -30.92 -0.44
CA LYS A 103 -4.54 -31.46 -1.61
C LYS A 103 -3.02 -31.19 -1.57
N GLY A 104 -2.55 -30.40 -0.61
CA GLY A 104 -1.16 -30.01 -0.42
C GLY A 104 -0.68 -28.99 -1.44
N VAL A 105 -0.24 -27.82 -0.95
CA VAL A 105 0.24 -26.69 -1.76
C VAL A 105 1.52 -26.10 -1.21
N ASP A 106 2.33 -25.51 -2.10
CA ASP A 106 3.56 -24.81 -1.78
C ASP A 106 3.33 -23.33 -1.41
N LEU A 107 2.25 -22.74 -1.93
CA LEU A 107 1.87 -21.33 -1.76
C LEU A 107 0.36 -21.17 -1.93
N ILE A 108 -0.28 -20.38 -1.08
CA ILE A 108 -1.62 -19.83 -1.36
C ILE A 108 -1.44 -18.45 -1.99
N PHE A 109 -1.73 -18.35 -3.28
CA PHE A 109 -1.73 -17.14 -4.06
C PHE A 109 -3.17 -16.64 -4.21
N PHE A 110 -3.50 -15.44 -3.76
CA PHE A 110 -4.90 -15.01 -3.74
C PHE A 110 -5.09 -13.59 -4.24
N CYS A 111 -6.25 -13.24 -4.77
CA CYS A 111 -6.62 -11.85 -5.07
C CYS A 111 -7.77 -11.41 -4.17
N GLY A 112 -7.56 -10.36 -3.38
CA GLY A 112 -8.56 -9.94 -2.41
C GLY A 112 -8.19 -8.75 -1.53
N GLY A 113 -8.98 -8.62 -0.46
CA GLY A 113 -8.89 -7.62 0.60
C GLY A 113 -8.17 -8.14 1.87
N ASP A 114 -7.96 -7.30 2.89
CA ASP A 114 -7.50 -7.76 4.22
C ASP A 114 -8.46 -8.79 4.82
N GLY A 115 -9.78 -8.63 4.64
CA GLY A 115 -10.77 -9.65 5.00
C GLY A 115 -10.50 -11.00 4.32
N THR A 116 -10.13 -11.00 3.03
CA THR A 116 -9.74 -12.23 2.31
C THR A 116 -8.45 -12.83 2.87
N ALA A 117 -7.45 -12.01 3.19
CA ALA A 117 -6.21 -12.48 3.82
C ALA A 117 -6.49 -13.12 5.19
N ARG A 118 -7.34 -12.49 6.00
CA ARG A 118 -7.82 -12.97 7.29
C ARG A 118 -8.55 -14.31 7.14
N ASP A 119 -9.49 -14.41 6.19
CA ASP A 119 -10.26 -15.62 5.94
C ASP A 119 -9.36 -16.80 5.57
N ILE A 120 -8.42 -16.59 4.65
CA ILE A 120 -7.44 -17.61 4.27
C ILE A 120 -6.55 -17.98 5.47
N PHE A 121 -6.04 -16.99 6.21
CA PHE A 121 -5.16 -17.22 7.36
C PHE A 121 -5.87 -17.96 8.48
N SER A 122 -7.17 -17.70 8.71
CA SER A 122 -7.96 -18.39 9.73
C SER A 122 -8.03 -19.91 9.53
N VAL A 123 -7.79 -20.36 8.28
CA VAL A 123 -7.78 -21.77 7.89
C VAL A 123 -6.36 -22.29 7.71
N ALA A 124 -5.52 -21.57 6.98
CA ALA A 124 -4.17 -22.02 6.61
C ALA A 124 -3.14 -21.84 7.73
N GLY A 125 -3.39 -20.92 8.66
CA GLY A 125 -2.44 -20.52 9.68
C GLY A 125 -1.10 -20.12 9.06
N ARG A 126 -0.02 -20.60 9.68
CA ARG A 126 1.36 -20.29 9.29
C ARG A 126 2.02 -21.37 8.43
N ASP A 127 1.39 -22.53 8.28
CA ASP A 127 2.02 -23.74 7.74
C ASP A 127 2.26 -23.67 6.22
N VAL A 128 1.43 -22.92 5.51
CA VAL A 128 1.61 -22.66 4.08
C VAL A 128 1.83 -21.17 3.87
N PRO A 129 2.87 -20.77 3.12
CA PRO A 129 3.05 -19.37 2.75
C PRO A 129 1.84 -18.82 1.99
N MET A 130 1.58 -17.52 2.14
CA MET A 130 0.55 -16.83 1.37
C MET A 130 1.08 -15.56 0.72
N LEU A 131 0.54 -15.24 -0.45
CA LEU A 131 0.87 -14.06 -1.23
C LEU A 131 -0.40 -13.48 -1.85
N GLY A 132 -0.69 -12.22 -1.54
CA GLY A 132 -1.87 -11.53 -2.02
C GLY A 132 -1.60 -10.64 -3.24
N ILE A 133 -2.47 -10.71 -4.23
CA ILE A 133 -2.68 -9.71 -5.27
C ILE A 133 -3.68 -8.69 -4.71
N PRO A 134 -3.29 -7.42 -4.52
CA PRO A 134 -4.18 -6.43 -3.93
C PRO A 134 -5.35 -6.16 -4.89
N ALA A 135 -6.59 -6.42 -4.48
CA ALA A 135 -7.79 -6.14 -5.29
C ALA A 135 -8.27 -4.69 -5.17
N GLY A 136 -7.85 -3.97 -4.13
CA GLY A 136 -8.19 -2.57 -3.85
C GLY A 136 -7.00 -1.77 -3.30
N VAL A 137 -7.28 -0.56 -2.81
CA VAL A 137 -6.25 0.43 -2.40
C VAL A 137 -6.01 0.52 -0.89
N LYS A 138 -6.66 -0.31 -0.06
CA LYS A 138 -6.66 -0.18 1.42
C LYS A 138 -6.20 -1.44 2.14
N MET A 139 -5.05 -1.99 1.74
CA MET A 139 -4.51 -3.22 2.31
C MET A 139 -3.46 -2.93 3.38
N TYR A 140 -3.67 -3.44 4.58
CA TYR A 140 -2.80 -3.25 5.75
C TYR A 140 -1.97 -4.50 6.08
N SER A 141 -2.42 -5.68 5.66
CA SER A 141 -1.67 -6.93 5.87
C SER A 141 -0.39 -6.97 5.06
N GLY A 142 0.71 -7.41 5.66
CA GLY A 142 2.03 -7.52 5.04
C GLY A 142 2.18 -8.69 4.06
N VAL A 143 1.09 -9.39 3.73
CA VAL A 143 1.07 -10.56 2.83
C VAL A 143 0.81 -10.19 1.36
N PHE A 144 0.48 -8.92 1.09
CA PHE A 144 0.20 -8.44 -0.27
C PHE A 144 1.46 -7.99 -1.00
N ALA A 145 1.55 -8.31 -2.28
CA ALA A 145 2.49 -7.67 -3.19
C ALA A 145 2.08 -6.21 -3.47
N VAL A 146 3.03 -5.38 -3.88
CA VAL A 146 2.79 -3.96 -4.16
C VAL A 146 1.82 -3.73 -5.33
N ASN A 147 1.73 -4.66 -6.27
CA ASN A 147 0.81 -4.68 -7.41
C ASN A 147 0.73 -6.10 -8.03
N PRO A 148 -0.20 -6.36 -8.98
CA PRO A 148 -0.32 -7.67 -9.64
C PRO A 148 0.97 -8.16 -10.32
N ASP A 149 1.73 -7.25 -10.91
CA ASP A 149 2.96 -7.57 -11.63
C ASP A 149 4.06 -8.10 -10.69
N ALA A 150 4.26 -7.43 -9.56
CA ALA A 150 5.19 -7.83 -8.52
C ALA A 150 4.76 -9.15 -7.86
N ALA A 151 3.46 -9.38 -7.74
CA ALA A 151 2.92 -10.65 -7.24
C ALA A 151 3.34 -11.81 -8.15
N ALA A 152 3.24 -11.63 -9.48
CA ALA A 152 3.68 -12.61 -10.45
C ALA A 152 5.20 -12.86 -10.40
N GLU A 153 6.01 -11.80 -10.28
CA GLU A 153 7.47 -11.92 -10.16
C GLU A 153 7.88 -12.73 -8.92
N LEU A 154 7.19 -12.55 -7.79
CA LEU A 154 7.41 -13.33 -6.57
C LEU A 154 7.05 -14.82 -6.76
N VAL A 155 6.00 -15.13 -7.51
CA VAL A 155 5.64 -16.53 -7.85
C VAL A 155 6.66 -17.15 -8.81
N ILE A 156 7.13 -16.41 -9.83
CA ILE A 156 8.19 -16.87 -10.74
C ILE A 156 9.49 -17.16 -9.96
N GLY A 157 9.80 -16.30 -9.00
CA GLY A 157 10.97 -16.41 -8.13
C GLY A 157 10.81 -17.33 -6.92
N LEU A 158 9.70 -18.06 -6.77
CA LEU A 158 9.32 -18.74 -5.52
C LEU A 158 10.40 -19.70 -5.01
N ASP A 159 11.07 -20.44 -5.89
CA ASP A 159 12.15 -21.37 -5.51
C ASP A 159 13.38 -20.68 -4.91
N LYS A 160 13.57 -19.39 -5.23
CA LYS A 160 14.69 -18.56 -4.74
C LYS A 160 14.24 -17.55 -3.67
N ALA A 161 12.93 -17.43 -3.45
CA ALA A 161 12.38 -16.50 -2.49
C ALA A 161 12.68 -16.96 -1.06
N ALA A 162 13.11 -16.03 -0.21
CA ALA A 162 13.08 -16.26 1.22
C ALA A 162 11.63 -16.12 1.71
N LEU A 163 11.30 -16.76 2.83
CA LEU A 163 10.04 -16.49 3.52
C LEU A 163 10.29 -15.42 4.60
N ARG A 164 9.41 -14.43 4.66
CA ARG A 164 9.36 -13.44 5.73
C ARG A 164 8.08 -13.61 6.53
N ASP A 165 8.16 -13.35 7.82
CA ASP A 165 6.99 -13.17 8.66
C ASP A 165 6.26 -11.89 8.26
N SER A 166 4.96 -12.00 8.05
CA SER A 166 4.10 -10.89 7.63
C SER A 166 2.83 -10.89 8.44
N GLU A 167 2.46 -9.71 8.92
CA GLU A 167 1.25 -9.48 9.71
C GLU A 167 0.01 -9.66 8.82
N VAL A 168 -0.98 -10.39 9.34
CA VAL A 168 -2.34 -10.41 8.83
C VAL A 168 -3.16 -9.54 9.77
N MET A 169 -3.75 -8.48 9.23
CA MET A 169 -4.47 -7.48 10.02
C MET A 169 -5.96 -7.76 9.99
N ASP A 170 -6.61 -7.60 11.14
CA ASP A 170 -8.06 -7.50 11.24
C ASP A 170 -8.43 -6.02 11.28
N VAL A 171 -9.06 -5.54 10.21
CA VAL A 171 -9.52 -4.16 10.10
C VAL A 171 -10.98 -4.15 10.51
N ASP A 172 -11.30 -3.46 11.61
CA ASP A 172 -12.70 -3.19 11.95
C ASP A 172 -13.24 -2.14 10.96
N GLU A 173 -13.86 -2.63 9.89
CA GLU A 173 -14.44 -1.78 8.85
C GLU A 173 -15.56 -0.88 9.40
N ASP A 174 -16.23 -1.26 10.49
CA ASP A 174 -17.30 -0.50 11.15
C ASP A 174 -16.72 0.67 11.97
N ALA A 175 -15.68 0.42 12.76
CA ALA A 175 -14.92 1.44 13.46
C ALA A 175 -14.26 2.42 12.46
N TYR A 176 -13.73 1.88 11.36
CA TYR A 176 -13.16 2.68 10.27
C TYR A 176 -14.23 3.54 9.57
N ARG A 177 -15.47 3.03 9.40
CA ARG A 177 -16.63 3.84 8.96
C ARG A 177 -16.90 5.01 9.90
N ALA A 178 -16.75 4.83 11.21
CA ALA A 178 -16.86 5.90 12.21
C ALA A 178 -15.64 6.85 12.27
N GLY A 179 -14.62 6.66 11.43
CA GLY A 179 -13.43 7.53 11.38
C GLY A 179 -12.33 7.15 12.38
N THR A 180 -12.45 5.99 13.03
CA THR A 180 -11.44 5.46 13.95
C THR A 180 -10.79 4.24 13.30
N LEU A 181 -9.47 4.28 13.08
CA LEU A 181 -8.73 3.13 12.57
C LEU A 181 -8.41 2.19 13.74
N ASP A 182 -9.28 1.20 14.01
CA ASP A 182 -8.98 0.08 14.92
C ASP A 182 -8.54 -1.12 14.06
N THR A 183 -7.22 -1.26 13.90
CA THR A 183 -6.59 -2.41 13.24
C THR A 183 -5.94 -3.28 14.29
N ARG A 184 -6.37 -4.54 14.39
CA ARG A 184 -5.81 -5.50 15.34
C ARG A 184 -4.99 -6.53 14.61
N LEU A 185 -3.90 -6.98 15.21
CA LEU A 185 -3.13 -8.08 14.65
C LEU A 185 -3.97 -9.37 14.73
N PHE A 186 -4.31 -9.96 13.59
CA PHE A 186 -5.02 -11.23 13.52
C PHE A 186 -4.07 -12.42 13.65
N GLY A 187 -2.88 -12.32 13.05
CA GLY A 187 -1.83 -13.31 13.17
C GLY A 187 -0.63 -13.04 12.28
N ILE A 188 0.36 -13.94 12.30
CA ILE A 188 1.58 -13.83 11.50
C ILE A 188 1.64 -14.97 10.48
N ALA A 189 1.53 -14.62 9.20
CA ALA A 189 1.71 -15.52 8.08
C ALA A 189 3.17 -15.53 7.59
N ARG A 190 3.51 -16.50 6.74
CA ARG A 190 4.76 -16.48 5.97
C ARG A 190 4.46 -16.00 4.56
N THR A 191 5.27 -15.08 4.01
CA THR A 191 5.12 -14.61 2.63
C THR A 191 6.45 -14.68 1.88
N PRO A 192 6.47 -15.04 0.58
CA PRO A 192 7.68 -15.01 -0.23
C PRO A 192 8.22 -13.59 -0.45
N VAL A 193 9.55 -13.44 -0.37
CA VAL A 193 10.27 -12.21 -0.70
C VAL A 193 11.54 -12.55 -1.51
N ILE A 194 11.84 -11.78 -2.57
CA ILE A 194 13.07 -11.99 -3.35
C ILE A 194 14.23 -11.24 -2.69
N ARG A 195 15.26 -11.98 -2.24
CA ARG A 195 16.52 -11.41 -1.74
C ARG A 195 17.39 -10.98 -2.94
N GLY A 196 17.64 -9.66 -3.06
CA GLY A 196 18.43 -9.09 -4.16
C GLY A 196 18.39 -7.56 -4.27
N MET A 197 17.44 -6.91 -3.59
CA MET A 197 17.42 -5.44 -3.36
C MET A 197 17.82 -5.06 -1.93
N VAL A 198 18.67 -5.87 -1.29
CA VAL A 198 19.20 -5.58 0.04
C VAL A 198 20.71 -5.50 -0.07
N ALA A 199 21.20 -4.31 -0.39
CA ALA A 199 22.55 -3.94 0.00
C ALA A 199 22.58 -3.94 1.53
N VAL A 200 23.26 -4.94 2.06
CA VAL A 200 23.57 -5.11 3.48
C VAL A 200 24.29 -3.85 3.98
N SER A 201 23.57 -3.01 4.72
CA SER A 201 24.14 -2.45 5.94
C SER A 201 23.46 -3.19 7.08
N LYS A 202 24.27 -3.94 7.84
CA LYS A 202 23.85 -4.62 9.05
C LYS A 202 23.27 -3.58 10.00
N GLN A 203 21.97 -3.62 10.24
CA GLN A 203 21.37 -3.38 11.54
C GLN A 203 19.91 -3.80 11.48
N VAL A 204 19.59 -4.84 12.24
CA VAL A 204 18.23 -5.28 12.53
C VAL A 204 17.64 -4.24 13.46
N TYR A 205 16.62 -3.51 13.01
CA TYR A 205 15.88 -2.58 13.85
C TYR A 205 14.45 -3.08 13.98
N GLU A 206 14.17 -3.73 15.12
CA GLU A 206 12.82 -4.09 15.55
C GLU A 206 12.06 -2.85 16.07
N GLN A 207 10.73 -2.94 16.11
CA GLN A 207 9.73 -1.91 16.44
C GLN A 207 10.07 -0.82 17.50
N PRO A 208 10.82 -1.04 18.60
CA PRO A 208 11.21 0.07 19.50
C PRO A 208 12.03 1.18 18.83
N ASP A 209 12.64 0.93 17.67
CA ASP A 209 13.44 1.95 16.98
C ASP A 209 12.60 2.89 16.09
N GLU A 210 11.46 2.45 15.54
CA GLU A 210 10.74 3.28 14.56
C GLU A 210 10.10 4.52 15.18
N GLU A 211 9.44 4.38 16.34
CA GLU A 211 8.90 5.55 17.07
C GLU A 211 10.03 6.47 17.59
N ARG A 212 11.18 5.89 17.97
CA ARG A 212 12.37 6.67 18.35
C ARG A 212 12.90 7.49 17.18
N ILE A 213 13.04 6.87 16.00
CA ILE A 213 13.48 7.55 14.79
C ILE A 213 12.47 8.62 14.36
N LYS A 214 11.16 8.35 14.45
CA LYS A 214 10.14 9.37 14.20
C LYS A 214 10.27 10.55 15.16
N ALA A 215 10.54 10.30 16.44
CA ALA A 215 10.80 11.35 17.42
C ALA A 215 12.08 12.13 17.09
N GLU A 216 13.14 11.46 16.66
CA GLU A 216 14.39 12.09 16.20
C GLU A 216 14.18 12.98 14.96
N ILE A 217 13.43 12.50 13.98
CA ILE A 217 13.01 13.29 12.81
C ILE A 217 12.19 14.49 13.28
N ALA A 218 11.20 14.28 14.15
CA ALA A 218 10.35 15.35 14.67
C ALA A 218 11.12 16.43 15.42
N GLN A 219 12.06 16.03 16.28
CA GLN A 219 12.97 16.93 16.98
C GLN A 219 13.80 17.75 15.99
N PHE A 220 14.43 17.10 15.01
CA PHE A 220 15.22 17.79 14.00
C PHE A 220 14.35 18.76 13.17
N MET A 221 13.15 18.34 12.78
CA MET A 221 12.23 19.19 12.04
C MET A 221 11.82 20.43 12.82
N GLN A 222 11.59 20.34 14.14
CA GLN A 222 11.35 21.51 14.98
C GLN A 222 12.55 22.48 14.96
N GLU A 223 13.79 21.98 15.04
CA GLU A 223 15.01 22.81 15.04
C GLU A 223 15.22 23.57 13.73
N VAL A 224 14.84 22.97 12.59
CA VAL A 224 15.07 23.55 11.25
C VAL A 224 13.84 24.25 10.67
N MET A 225 12.69 24.19 11.34
CA MET A 225 11.51 24.94 10.97
C MET A 225 11.74 26.44 11.15
N LEU A 226 11.54 27.21 10.10
CA LEU A 226 11.75 28.64 10.08
C LEU A 226 10.53 29.38 10.63
N PRO A 227 10.74 30.36 11.53
CA PRO A 227 9.70 31.28 11.91
C PRO A 227 9.13 32.03 10.69
N GLY A 228 7.82 32.20 10.64
CA GLY A 228 7.11 32.92 9.58
C GLY A 228 6.74 32.08 8.36
N ALA A 229 7.39 30.93 8.13
CA ALA A 229 7.09 30.05 7.00
C ALA A 229 5.78 29.27 7.20
N LEU A 230 5.07 29.04 6.10
CA LEU A 230 3.89 28.19 6.02
C LEU A 230 4.32 26.77 5.63
N TYR A 231 3.98 25.78 6.46
CA TYR A 231 4.31 24.38 6.23
C TYR A 231 3.06 23.58 5.89
N ILE A 232 3.01 23.03 4.68
CA ILE A 232 2.02 22.05 4.25
C ILE A 232 2.52 20.68 4.65
N ILE A 233 1.78 19.99 5.51
CA ILE A 233 2.17 18.72 6.10
C ILE A 233 1.33 17.60 5.49
N GLY A 234 1.94 16.82 4.61
CA GLY A 234 1.32 15.66 3.95
C GLY A 234 0.94 14.55 4.92
N ALA A 235 0.16 13.59 4.44
CA ALA A 235 -0.31 12.44 5.23
C ALA A 235 0.84 11.54 5.73
N GLY A 236 0.55 10.74 6.76
CA GLY A 236 1.42 9.68 7.27
C GLY A 236 1.85 9.80 8.73
N THR A 237 2.30 8.69 9.29
CA THR A 237 2.74 8.58 10.70
C THR A 237 4.05 9.34 10.98
N THR A 238 4.95 9.44 10.01
CA THR A 238 6.19 10.22 10.14
C THR A 238 5.88 11.72 10.27
N THR A 239 4.96 12.23 9.44
CA THR A 239 4.55 13.63 9.49
C THR A 239 3.64 13.91 10.68
N GLU A 240 2.83 12.94 11.11
CA GLU A 240 2.09 12.99 12.38
C GLU A 240 3.03 13.14 13.57
N ALA A 241 4.14 12.41 13.62
CA ALA A 241 5.12 12.53 14.70
C ALA A 241 5.67 13.96 14.82
N ILE A 242 5.91 14.64 13.69
CA ILE A 242 6.34 16.05 13.66
C ILE A 242 5.28 16.96 14.29
N VAL A 243 4.02 16.83 13.86
CA VAL A 243 2.91 17.67 14.38
C VAL A 243 2.64 17.38 15.86
N ARG A 244 2.70 16.10 16.26
CA ARG A 244 2.57 15.63 17.65
C ARG A 244 3.65 16.22 18.54
N TYR A 245 4.89 16.25 18.06
CA TYR A 245 6.03 16.82 18.78
C TYR A 245 5.88 18.34 19.00
N LEU A 246 5.19 19.03 18.09
CA LEU A 246 4.81 20.44 18.24
C LEU A 246 3.59 20.67 19.15
N GLY A 247 3.03 19.60 19.74
CA GLY A 247 1.91 19.67 20.68
C GLY A 247 0.53 19.66 20.04
N HIS A 248 0.41 19.27 18.77
CA HIS A 248 -0.87 19.25 18.04
C HIS A 248 -1.26 17.84 17.57
N LYS A 249 -2.55 17.62 17.33
CA LYS A 249 -3.04 16.37 16.71
C LYS A 249 -3.14 16.55 15.20
N LYS A 250 -2.56 15.63 14.43
CA LYS A 250 -2.60 15.61 12.96
C LYS A 250 -3.72 14.72 12.42
N THR A 251 -4.26 15.09 11.27
CA THR A 251 -5.04 14.21 10.40
C THR A 251 -4.12 13.21 9.72
N LEU A 252 -4.18 11.93 10.11
CA LEU A 252 -3.26 10.90 9.62
C LEU A 252 -3.27 10.73 8.10
N LEU A 253 -4.46 10.74 7.48
CA LEU A 253 -4.65 10.57 6.04
C LEU A 253 -4.92 11.88 5.29
N GLY A 254 -4.79 13.01 5.99
CA GLY A 254 -5.08 14.34 5.46
C GLY A 254 -3.84 15.21 5.33
N VAL A 255 -4.03 16.38 4.74
CA VAL A 255 -3.01 17.43 4.65
C VAL A 255 -3.35 18.51 5.66
N ASP A 256 -2.43 18.77 6.59
CA ASP A 256 -2.61 19.84 7.58
C ASP A 256 -1.65 20.99 7.26
N VAL A 257 -1.91 22.18 7.80
CA VAL A 257 -1.06 23.35 7.58
C VAL A 257 -0.62 23.95 8.90
N LEU A 258 0.70 24.13 9.04
CA LEU A 258 1.34 24.75 10.20
C LEU A 258 1.89 26.13 9.83
N LYS A 259 1.79 27.08 10.76
CA LYS A 259 2.52 28.35 10.73
C LYS A 259 2.96 28.71 12.15
N ASN A 260 4.24 29.08 12.32
CA ASN A 260 4.81 29.40 13.65
C ASN A 260 4.53 28.32 14.70
N GLY A 261 4.65 27.04 14.32
CA GLY A 261 4.41 25.91 15.20
C GLY A 261 2.94 25.71 15.63
N ARG A 262 1.97 26.36 14.97
CA ARG A 262 0.52 26.19 15.23
C ARG A 262 -0.22 25.72 14.00
N LEU A 263 -1.22 24.87 14.18
CA LEU A 263 -2.13 24.48 13.11
C LEU A 263 -2.99 25.68 12.69
N VAL A 264 -2.96 26.00 11.40
CA VAL A 264 -3.79 27.04 10.77
C VAL A 264 -4.85 26.44 9.83
N ALA A 265 -4.69 25.19 9.44
CA ALA A 265 -5.73 24.38 8.81
C ALA A 265 -5.52 22.89 9.13
N VAL A 266 -6.62 22.15 9.21
CA VAL A 266 -6.66 20.71 9.49
C VAL A 266 -7.47 20.07 8.36
N ASP A 267 -6.96 18.97 7.81
CA ASP A 267 -7.56 18.25 6.67
C ASP A 267 -7.92 19.17 5.49
N ALA A 268 -6.96 20.01 5.10
CA ALA A 268 -7.11 21.02 4.07
C ALA A 268 -7.22 20.39 2.67
N ASP A 269 -8.29 20.76 1.97
CA ASP A 269 -8.44 20.51 0.53
C ASP A 269 -7.54 21.44 -0.32
N GLU A 270 -7.44 21.15 -1.62
CA GLU A 270 -6.63 21.94 -2.55
C GLU A 270 -7.00 23.42 -2.53
N GLN A 271 -8.30 23.76 -2.52
CA GLN A 271 -8.73 25.15 -2.53
C GLN A 271 -8.29 25.90 -1.26
N THR A 272 -8.32 25.24 -0.11
CA THR A 272 -7.82 25.78 1.15
C THR A 272 -6.33 26.00 1.10
N LEU A 273 -5.57 25.03 0.59
CA LEU A 273 -4.12 25.15 0.41
C LEU A 273 -3.76 26.30 -0.55
N LEU A 274 -4.47 26.43 -1.68
CA LEU A 274 -4.29 27.55 -2.61
C LEU A 274 -4.58 28.90 -1.94
N ARG A 275 -5.68 29.05 -1.20
CA ARG A 275 -6.00 30.30 -0.49
C ARG A 275 -4.94 30.66 0.55
N LEU A 276 -4.45 29.67 1.30
CA LEU A 276 -3.44 29.89 2.34
C LEU A 276 -2.10 30.27 1.73
N THR A 277 -1.67 29.55 0.69
CA THR A 277 -0.38 29.80 0.02
C THR A 277 -0.34 31.11 -0.76
N ASP A 278 -1.49 31.64 -1.20
CA ASP A 278 -1.57 32.88 -1.99
C ASP A 278 -1.04 34.11 -1.24
N ARG A 279 -1.12 34.07 0.09
CA ARG A 279 -0.77 35.18 0.97
C ARG A 279 0.62 35.04 1.59
N GLU A 280 1.34 33.98 1.25
CA GLU A 280 2.58 33.60 1.92
C GLU A 280 3.77 33.66 0.96
N LYS A 281 4.89 34.19 1.46
CA LYS A 281 6.13 34.32 0.69
C LYS A 281 7.06 33.12 0.83
N ASP A 282 6.98 32.40 1.94
CA ASP A 282 7.79 31.20 2.23
C ASP A 282 6.83 30.05 2.54
N VAL A 283 6.62 29.20 1.53
CA VAL A 283 5.77 28.01 1.60
C VAL A 283 6.67 26.79 1.45
N ARG A 284 6.51 25.82 2.35
CA ARG A 284 7.28 24.59 2.39
C ARG A 284 6.35 23.40 2.48
N ILE A 285 6.76 22.29 1.89
CA ILE A 285 5.97 21.06 1.85
C ILE A 285 6.75 19.99 2.58
N ILE A 286 6.19 19.41 3.64
CA ILE A 286 6.77 18.27 4.35
C ILE A 286 5.94 17.04 4.02
N ILE A 287 6.57 16.06 3.39
CA ILE A 287 5.90 14.86 2.87
C ILE A 287 6.70 13.62 3.23
N SER A 288 5.99 12.52 3.47
CA SER A 288 6.58 11.20 3.60
C SER A 288 6.20 10.35 2.40
N PRO A 289 7.07 9.45 1.92
CA PRO A 289 6.67 8.43 0.96
C PRO A 289 5.48 7.63 1.48
N ILE A 290 4.55 7.32 0.58
CA ILE A 290 3.32 6.59 0.92
C ILE A 290 3.54 5.09 0.75
N GLY A 291 3.38 4.37 1.87
CA GLY A 291 3.62 2.92 1.94
C GLY A 291 5.00 2.52 1.44
N ALA A 292 5.12 1.28 0.97
CA ALA A 292 6.32 0.77 0.27
C ALA A 292 6.37 1.19 -1.22
N GLN A 293 5.41 2.00 -1.69
CA GLN A 293 5.30 2.36 -3.12
C GLN A 293 6.24 3.50 -3.51
N GLY A 294 6.75 4.27 -2.54
CA GLY A 294 7.73 5.33 -2.79
C GLY A 294 7.16 6.64 -3.34
N PHE A 295 5.84 6.76 -3.58
CA PHE A 295 5.24 8.03 -4.02
C PHE A 295 5.39 9.11 -2.96
N ILE A 296 6.00 10.23 -3.34
CA ILE A 296 6.12 11.43 -2.51
C ILE A 296 5.10 12.50 -2.94
N LEU A 297 4.71 12.53 -4.21
CA LEU A 297 3.66 13.42 -4.73
C LEU A 297 2.70 12.67 -5.64
N GLY A 298 1.45 13.14 -5.67
CA GLY A 298 0.36 12.54 -6.41
C GLY A 298 -0.49 11.62 -5.56
N ARG A 299 -0.13 10.34 -5.56
CA ARG A 299 -0.91 9.32 -4.85
C ARG A 299 -0.90 9.56 -3.36
N GLY A 300 -2.09 9.65 -2.76
CA GLY A 300 -2.35 9.81 -1.32
C GLY A 300 -2.07 11.21 -0.76
N ASN A 301 -1.76 12.19 -1.60
CA ASN A 301 -1.63 13.60 -1.25
C ASN A 301 -2.03 14.52 -2.42
N GLN A 302 -3.09 14.13 -3.15
CA GLN A 302 -3.60 14.86 -4.34
C GLN A 302 -4.03 16.29 -4.02
N GLN A 303 -4.30 16.62 -2.75
CA GLN A 303 -4.56 17.98 -2.30
C GLN A 303 -3.36 18.90 -2.59
N ILE A 304 -2.13 18.36 -2.64
CA ILE A 304 -0.90 19.08 -2.97
C ILE A 304 -0.71 19.09 -4.49
N SER A 305 -1.49 19.92 -5.18
CA SER A 305 -1.49 20.02 -6.64
C SER A 305 -0.22 20.69 -7.20
N PRO A 306 0.03 20.58 -8.52
CA PRO A 306 1.18 21.22 -9.17
C PRO A 306 1.28 22.73 -8.89
N ALA A 307 0.15 23.42 -8.78
CA ALA A 307 0.12 24.84 -8.46
C ALA A 307 0.69 25.12 -7.05
N ILE A 308 0.39 24.27 -6.07
CA ILE A 308 0.90 24.37 -4.70
C ILE A 308 2.40 24.06 -4.66
N VAL A 309 2.83 23.01 -5.37
CA VAL A 309 4.25 22.65 -5.46
C VAL A 309 5.06 23.77 -6.11
N ARG A 310 4.56 24.39 -7.18
CA ARG A 310 5.22 25.54 -7.82
C ARG A 310 5.30 26.77 -6.92
N ARG A 311 4.26 27.05 -6.13
CA ARG A 311 4.27 28.14 -5.15
C ARG A 311 5.29 27.92 -4.04
N ALA A 312 5.44 26.69 -3.56
CA ALA A 312 6.48 26.33 -2.63
C ALA A 312 7.86 26.39 -3.29
N GLY A 313 7.98 25.88 -4.51
CA GLY A 313 9.24 25.58 -5.19
C GLY A 313 9.77 24.20 -4.76
N ILE A 314 10.35 23.46 -5.71
CA ILE A 314 10.85 22.09 -5.47
C ILE A 314 11.94 22.06 -4.40
N GLY A 315 12.78 23.09 -4.32
CA GLY A 315 13.79 23.25 -3.27
C GLY A 315 13.21 23.37 -1.86
N HIS A 316 11.90 23.61 -1.72
CA HIS A 316 11.17 23.69 -0.46
C HIS A 316 10.29 22.46 -0.19
N VAL A 317 10.40 21.42 -1.01
CA VAL A 317 9.83 20.11 -0.76
C VAL A 317 10.80 19.30 0.10
N ILE A 318 10.39 19.04 1.34
CA ILE A 318 11.15 18.34 2.35
C ILE A 318 10.57 16.94 2.49
N VAL A 319 11.34 15.94 2.11
CA VAL A 319 10.94 14.54 2.26
C VAL A 319 11.45 14.01 3.59
N VAL A 320 10.57 13.39 4.38
CA VAL A 320 10.87 12.74 5.66
C VAL A 320 10.46 11.28 5.62
N ALA A 321 11.33 10.37 6.03
CA ALA A 321 11.01 8.95 6.09
C ALA A 321 11.93 8.22 7.05
N THR A 322 11.42 7.28 7.84
CA THR A 322 12.26 6.39 8.64
C THR A 322 13.18 5.55 7.73
N PRO A 323 14.39 5.16 8.17
CA PRO A 323 15.27 4.23 7.46
C PRO A 323 14.57 2.94 7.05
N HIS A 324 13.68 2.42 7.89
CA HIS A 324 12.86 1.25 7.57
C HIS A 324 12.03 1.47 6.30
N LYS A 325 11.20 2.52 6.28
CA LYS A 325 10.46 2.94 5.09
C LYS A 325 11.36 3.16 3.86
N LEU A 326 12.55 3.71 4.06
CA LEU A 326 13.53 3.90 2.97
C LEU A 326 14.18 2.61 2.46
N GLN A 327 14.23 1.55 3.26
CA GLN A 327 14.68 0.23 2.80
C GLN A 327 13.66 -0.38 1.84
N ASP A 328 12.37 -0.20 2.15
CA ASP A 328 11.27 -0.72 1.34
C ASP A 328 10.93 0.16 0.13
N THR A 329 11.41 1.41 0.11
CA THR A 329 11.30 2.33 -1.04
C THR A 329 12.68 2.59 -1.66
N PRO A 330 13.19 1.68 -2.52
CA PRO A 330 14.50 1.87 -3.16
C PRO A 330 14.54 3.11 -4.05
N GLU A 331 13.40 3.45 -4.66
CA GLU A 331 13.19 4.64 -5.48
C GLU A 331 11.97 5.41 -4.97
N LEU A 332 11.98 6.73 -5.18
CA LEU A 332 10.85 7.62 -4.89
C LEU A 332 10.17 8.01 -6.19
N LEU A 333 8.84 8.14 -6.14
CA LEU A 333 8.02 8.42 -7.31
C LEU A 333 7.34 9.78 -7.17
N VAL A 334 7.35 10.55 -8.26
CA VAL A 334 6.67 11.84 -8.37
C VAL A 334 5.68 11.76 -9.52
N ASP A 335 4.40 11.93 -9.21
CA ASP A 335 3.29 11.93 -10.15
C ASP A 335 2.34 13.09 -9.80
N SER A 336 2.79 14.32 -10.00
CA SER A 336 2.00 15.50 -9.62
C SER A 336 0.78 15.72 -10.52
N GLY A 337 0.68 14.98 -11.64
CA GLY A 337 -0.26 15.25 -12.72
C GLY A 337 0.23 16.32 -13.70
N ASP A 338 1.46 16.80 -13.53
CA ASP A 338 2.10 17.77 -14.41
C ASP A 338 3.52 17.28 -14.81
N PRO A 339 3.68 16.74 -16.04
CA PRO A 339 4.94 16.15 -16.49
C PRO A 339 6.11 17.13 -16.61
N GLU A 340 5.85 18.45 -16.72
CA GLU A 340 6.93 19.44 -16.68
C GLU A 340 7.45 19.60 -15.25
N LEU A 341 6.54 19.78 -14.29
CA LEU A 341 6.90 19.85 -12.89
C LEU A 341 7.58 18.57 -12.40
N ASP A 342 7.08 17.41 -12.81
CA ASP A 342 7.63 16.10 -12.42
C ASP A 342 9.10 15.95 -12.90
N ARG A 343 9.43 16.55 -14.05
CA ARG A 343 10.80 16.60 -14.60
C ARG A 343 11.73 17.51 -13.80
N GLU A 344 11.23 18.57 -13.22
CA GLU A 344 12.02 19.53 -12.44
C GLU A 344 12.54 18.93 -11.10
N PHE A 345 11.98 17.82 -10.61
CA PHE A 345 12.47 17.13 -9.40
C PHE A 345 13.85 16.48 -9.58
N GLY A 346 14.32 16.33 -10.82
CA GLY A 346 15.61 15.73 -11.14
C GLY A 346 15.71 14.25 -10.80
N ASP A 347 16.94 13.73 -10.81
CA ASP A 347 17.20 12.29 -10.67
C ASP A 347 17.21 11.81 -9.21
N SER A 348 17.33 12.71 -8.24
CA SER A 348 17.41 12.34 -6.82
C SER A 348 17.01 13.46 -5.86
N ILE A 349 16.51 13.08 -4.70
CA ILE A 349 16.11 14.00 -3.62
C ILE A 349 16.72 13.55 -2.29
N GLN A 350 16.94 14.51 -1.37
CA GLN A 350 17.35 14.20 -0.01
C GLN A 350 16.12 13.86 0.85
N VAL A 351 16.25 12.80 1.63
CA VAL A 351 15.23 12.37 2.58
C VAL A 351 15.82 12.41 3.99
N ILE A 352 15.19 13.18 4.87
CA ILE A 352 15.53 13.21 6.29
C ILE A 352 15.03 11.91 6.93
N CYS A 353 15.94 11.17 7.56
CA CYS A 353 15.65 9.83 8.08
C CYS A 353 16.15 9.59 9.51
N GLY A 354 16.38 10.64 10.27
CA GLY A 354 16.80 10.60 11.67
C GLY A 354 17.22 11.97 12.14
N TYR A 355 17.76 12.07 13.35
CA TYR A 355 18.22 13.35 13.88
C TYR A 355 19.49 13.81 13.15
N ARG A 356 19.40 14.86 12.32
CA ARG A 356 20.51 15.36 11.48
C ARG A 356 21.08 14.30 10.52
N ILE A 357 20.28 13.28 10.18
CA ILE A 357 20.64 12.23 9.23
C ILE A 357 19.74 12.36 8.01
N ALA A 358 20.34 12.36 6.82
CA ALA A 358 19.63 12.32 5.56
C ALA A 358 20.27 11.32 4.59
N GLN A 359 19.44 10.70 3.76
CA GLN A 359 19.86 9.82 2.67
C GLN A 359 19.41 10.40 1.34
N ARG A 360 20.23 10.25 0.29
CA ARG A 360 19.83 10.61 -1.07
C ARG A 360 19.16 9.40 -1.73
N LYS A 361 17.97 9.62 -2.29
CA LYS A 361 17.18 8.58 -2.97
C LYS A 361 16.90 9.00 -4.40
N MET A 362 16.95 8.02 -5.30
CA MET A 362 16.60 8.23 -6.70
C MET A 362 15.13 8.62 -6.81
N VAL A 363 14.83 9.58 -7.68
CA VAL A 363 13.47 9.98 -8.03
C VAL A 363 13.18 9.50 -9.44
N ARG A 364 12.03 8.86 -9.64
CA ARG A 364 11.52 8.50 -10.96
C ARG A 364 10.15 9.12 -11.19
N GLN A 365 9.92 9.44 -12.45
CA GLN A 365 8.63 9.86 -12.97
C GLN A 365 7.96 8.61 -13.57
N PRO A 366 6.67 8.36 -13.29
CA PRO A 366 5.94 7.32 -14.01
C PRO A 366 6.09 7.59 -15.51
N SER A 367 6.58 6.61 -16.27
CA SER A 367 6.69 6.78 -17.72
C SER A 367 5.32 7.13 -18.29
N PRO A 368 5.22 8.15 -19.17
CA PRO A 368 3.97 8.38 -19.88
C PRO A 368 3.64 7.10 -20.64
N VAL A 369 2.45 6.57 -20.37
CA VAL A 369 1.88 5.46 -21.13
C VAL A 369 1.90 5.89 -22.59
N LYS A 370 2.74 5.22 -23.40
CA LYS A 370 2.75 5.40 -24.85
C LYS A 370 1.56 4.69 -25.49
#